data_AF-A0A8S9DTI7-F1
#
_entry.id   AF-A0A8S9DTI7-F1
#
_cell.length_a   1.000
_cell.length_b   1.000
_cell.length_c   1.000
_cell.angle_alpha   90.00
_cell.angle_beta   90.00
_cell.angle_gamma   90.00
#
_symmetry.space_group_name_H-M   'P 1'
#
loop_
_entity.id
_entity.type
_entity.pdbx_description
1 polymer ?
#
loop_
_entity_poly.entity_id
_entity_poly.type
_entity_poly.pdbx_seq_one_letter_code
_entity_poly.pdbx_strand_id
1 'polypeptide(L)'
;MHDELNGWPTPHGNGAYPNDGRELAGIPDSADFTFRDTFADGLVIRSPPNQLELVIQPIDHTLTTAKGLSRFSLGTASATLVWNGRRLEGRVIREYLFLPAFNRLTRKYAGVFDNFHGVYALAGDAGDFYFHDQQGDLLGELTGNRLGFIVKDGSLSPLEDSEIAVPRATQAFGFYRWPLAWAGTFTAGDQRYQFELALEQKHNIANWALGGFAMGVVTGQLTTDGATLPVYGLGELII
;
A
#
# COMPACT_ATOMS: atom_id res chain seq x y z
N MET A 1 -0.84 -2.51 11.73
CA MET A 1 0.44 -1.99 12.29
C MET A 1 1.29 -3.18 12.68
N HIS A 2 2.59 -3.12 12.40
CA HIS A 2 3.54 -4.16 12.78
C HIS A 2 4.64 -3.55 13.65
N ASP A 3 5.06 -4.30 14.65
CA ASP A 3 6.18 -4.02 15.52
C ASP A 3 7.12 -5.22 15.49
N GLU A 4 8.40 -5.00 15.27
CA GLU A 4 9.36 -6.10 15.11
C GLU A 4 9.51 -6.97 16.36
N LEU A 5 9.27 -6.40 17.54
CA LEU A 5 9.38 -7.11 18.81
C LEU A 5 8.06 -7.76 19.21
N ASN A 6 6.93 -7.13 18.91
CA ASN A 6 5.60 -7.50 19.40
C ASN A 6 4.65 -8.05 18.32
N GLY A 7 5.10 -8.11 17.06
CA GLY A 7 4.32 -8.61 15.93
C GLY A 7 3.21 -7.64 15.50
N TRP A 8 2.01 -8.15 15.25
CA TRP A 8 0.86 -7.37 14.78
C TRP A 8 -0.08 -7.02 15.94
N PRO A 9 0.08 -5.85 16.59
CA PRO A 9 -0.87 -5.42 17.60
C PRO A 9 -2.24 -5.12 17.01
N THR A 10 -3.25 -5.27 17.85
CA THR A 10 -4.67 -4.98 17.56
C THR A 10 -4.99 -3.59 18.12
N PRO A 11 -4.98 -2.51 17.32
CA PRO A 11 -5.30 -1.19 17.82
C PRO A 11 -6.80 -1.07 18.17
N HIS A 12 -7.14 -0.17 19.09
CA HIS A 12 -8.50 0.32 19.27
C HIS A 12 -9.02 0.90 17.95
N GLY A 13 -10.29 0.67 17.64
CA GLY A 13 -10.92 1.12 16.38
C GLY A 13 -10.55 0.29 15.15
N ASN A 14 -9.97 -0.91 15.30
CA ASN A 14 -9.58 -1.80 14.19
C ASN A 14 -10.75 -2.53 13.48
N GLY A 15 -11.97 -2.05 13.63
CA GLY A 15 -13.20 -2.68 13.13
C GLY A 15 -13.92 -1.85 12.08
N ALA A 16 -15.24 -1.99 12.02
CA ALA A 16 -16.08 -1.14 11.18
C ALA A 16 -15.93 0.32 11.62
N TYR A 17 -15.57 1.19 10.67
CA TYR A 17 -15.44 2.62 10.93
C TYR A 17 -16.84 3.27 10.92
N PRO A 18 -17.29 3.91 12.01
CA PRO A 18 -18.59 4.57 12.05
C PRO A 18 -18.61 5.75 11.08
N ASN A 19 -19.62 5.80 10.22
CA ASN A 19 -19.87 6.92 9.31
C ASN A 19 -21.37 7.22 9.30
N ASP A 20 -21.91 7.52 10.48
CA ASP A 20 -23.35 7.76 10.69
C ASP A 20 -23.83 8.98 9.88
N GLY A 21 -22.96 9.98 9.73
CA GLY A 21 -23.19 11.17 8.90
C GLY A 21 -23.15 10.91 7.39
N ARG A 22 -22.74 9.71 6.95
CA ARG A 22 -22.54 9.34 5.54
C ARG A 22 -21.65 10.33 4.80
N GLU A 23 -20.62 10.82 5.49
CA GLU A 23 -19.63 11.71 4.90
C GLU A 23 -18.87 10.96 3.80
N LEU A 24 -18.81 11.54 2.61
CA LEU A 24 -18.16 10.95 1.44
C LEU A 24 -16.92 11.74 1.00
N ALA A 25 -16.75 12.96 1.53
CA ALA A 25 -15.68 13.87 1.14
C ALA A 25 -14.39 13.66 1.94
N GLY A 26 -14.46 12.99 3.09
CA GLY A 26 -13.34 12.74 3.97
C GLY A 26 -13.58 11.54 4.88
N ILE A 27 -12.58 11.21 5.69
CA ILE A 27 -12.72 10.24 6.77
C ILE A 27 -13.19 11.03 8.00
N PRO A 28 -14.41 10.80 8.51
CA PRO A 28 -14.88 11.50 9.70
C PRO A 28 -14.04 11.10 10.91
N ASP A 29 -14.06 11.90 11.97
CA ASP A 29 -13.49 11.50 13.26
C ASP A 29 -14.30 10.36 13.89
N SER A 30 -13.66 9.56 14.74
CA SER A 30 -14.29 8.54 15.59
C SER A 30 -13.84 8.67 17.04
N ALA A 31 -14.38 7.82 17.91
CA ALA A 31 -13.93 7.73 19.29
C ALA A 31 -12.44 7.34 19.42
N ASP A 32 -11.90 6.65 18.42
CA ASP A 32 -10.55 6.11 18.44
C ASP A 32 -9.56 6.93 17.61
N PHE A 33 -10.00 7.62 16.55
CA PHE A 33 -9.13 8.34 15.62
C PHE A 33 -9.69 9.72 15.27
N THR A 34 -8.79 10.72 15.25
CA THR A 34 -9.10 12.04 14.72
C THR A 34 -8.16 12.40 13.58
N PHE A 35 -8.69 13.09 12.57
CA PHE A 35 -7.98 13.53 11.38
C PHE A 35 -7.98 15.05 11.30
N ARG A 36 -6.82 15.64 11.01
CA ARG A 36 -6.70 17.09 10.79
C ARG A 36 -5.96 17.37 9.51
N ASP A 37 -6.41 18.42 8.81
CA ASP A 37 -5.87 18.92 7.55
C ASP A 37 -6.06 17.93 6.38
N THR A 38 -5.36 18.15 5.27
CA THR A 38 -5.53 17.37 4.03
C THR A 38 -4.21 16.80 3.56
N PHE A 39 -4.24 15.76 2.72
CA PHE A 39 -3.01 15.23 2.13
C PHE A 39 -2.20 16.27 1.32
N ALA A 40 -2.85 17.30 0.79
CA ALA A 40 -2.18 18.37 0.05
C ALA A 40 -1.44 19.34 0.99
N ASP A 41 -1.96 19.55 2.20
CA ASP A 41 -1.40 20.48 3.18
C ASP A 41 -0.56 19.78 4.28
N GLY A 42 -0.52 18.45 4.24
CA GLY A 42 -0.04 17.59 5.31
C GLY A 42 -1.20 17.11 6.19
N LEU A 43 -1.12 15.86 6.65
CA LEU A 43 -2.19 15.20 7.40
C LEU A 43 -1.71 14.81 8.79
N VAL A 44 -2.51 15.09 9.81
CA VAL A 44 -2.27 14.61 11.17
C VAL A 44 -3.35 13.61 11.56
N ILE A 45 -2.93 12.41 11.92
CA ILE A 45 -3.80 11.35 12.45
C ILE A 45 -3.43 11.13 13.91
N ARG A 46 -4.41 11.22 14.81
CA ARG A 46 -4.19 10.98 16.24
C ARG A 46 -5.11 9.89 16.75
N SER A 47 -4.57 9.07 17.63
CA SER A 47 -5.32 8.08 18.39
C SER A 47 -4.78 8.01 19.81
N PRO A 48 -5.36 8.81 20.74
CA PRO A 48 -5.05 8.72 22.16
C PRO A 48 -5.15 7.30 22.75
N PRO A 49 -6.20 6.48 22.47
CA PRO A 49 -6.28 5.14 23.06
C PRO A 49 -5.16 4.21 22.55
N ASN A 50 -4.62 4.45 21.34
CA ASN A 50 -3.50 3.71 20.79
C ASN A 50 -2.13 4.36 21.08
N GLN A 51 -2.08 5.46 21.85
CA GLN A 51 -0.88 6.26 22.10
C GLN A 51 -0.13 6.61 20.81
N LEU A 52 -0.89 7.04 19.81
CA LEU A 52 -0.40 7.24 18.44
C LEU A 52 -0.66 8.67 17.95
N GLU A 53 0.36 9.25 17.35
CA GLU A 53 0.26 10.43 16.50
C GLU A 53 1.10 10.20 15.24
N LEU A 54 0.47 10.29 14.07
CA LEU A 54 1.14 10.25 12.77
C LEU A 54 1.02 11.64 12.13
N VAL A 55 2.16 12.26 11.85
CA VAL A 55 2.26 13.53 11.13
C VAL A 55 2.86 13.27 9.77
N ILE A 56 2.10 13.54 8.71
CA ILE A 56 2.47 13.32 7.32
C ILE A 56 2.70 14.69 6.69
N GLN A 57 3.86 14.88 6.06
CA GLN A 57 4.14 16.09 5.28
C GLN A 57 3.24 16.17 4.04
N PRO A 58 3.08 17.35 3.42
CA PRO A 58 2.48 17.48 2.11
C PRO A 58 2.99 16.44 1.11
N ILE A 59 2.08 15.85 0.33
CA ILE A 59 2.45 14.94 -0.76
C ILE A 59 2.75 15.77 -2.00
N ASP A 60 4.02 16.06 -2.21
CA ASP A 60 4.50 16.95 -3.27
C ASP A 60 4.72 16.23 -4.61
N HIS A 61 4.85 14.90 -4.57
CA HIS A 61 5.07 14.07 -5.75
C HIS A 61 3.93 13.09 -5.94
N THR A 62 3.25 13.21 -7.08
CA THR A 62 2.17 12.30 -7.44
C THR A 62 2.27 11.80 -8.87
N LEU A 63 2.04 10.50 -9.06
CA LEU A 63 1.66 9.95 -10.35
C LEU A 63 0.14 9.96 -10.43
N THR A 64 -0.41 10.49 -11.51
CA THR A 64 -1.86 10.55 -11.69
C THR A 64 -2.24 9.93 -13.03
N THR A 65 -3.23 9.04 -13.00
CA THR A 65 -3.90 8.53 -14.20
C THR A 65 -5.37 8.89 -14.17
N ALA A 66 -5.96 9.02 -15.36
CA ALA A 66 -7.32 9.48 -15.53
C ALA A 66 -7.98 8.81 -16.73
N LYS A 67 -9.22 8.33 -16.55
CA LYS A 67 -10.06 7.82 -17.63
C LYS A 67 -11.51 8.29 -17.44
N GLY A 68 -12.00 9.12 -18.35
CA GLY A 68 -13.30 9.78 -18.19
C GLY A 68 -13.33 10.63 -16.93
N LEU A 69 -14.25 10.34 -16.00
CA LEU A 69 -14.32 10.98 -14.68
C LEU A 69 -13.55 10.22 -13.59
N SER A 70 -13.07 9.01 -13.89
CA SER A 70 -12.28 8.23 -12.94
C SER A 70 -10.88 8.81 -12.79
N ARG A 71 -10.37 8.82 -11.57
CA ARG A 71 -9.03 9.33 -11.23
C ARG A 71 -8.33 8.35 -10.33
N PHE A 72 -7.06 8.15 -10.57
CA PHE A 72 -6.17 7.44 -9.67
C PHE A 72 -4.92 8.28 -9.43
N SER A 73 -4.45 8.33 -8.20
CA SER A 73 -3.22 9.03 -7.87
C SER A 73 -2.42 8.25 -6.83
N LEU A 74 -1.14 8.05 -7.14
CA LEU A 74 -0.15 7.59 -6.18
C LEU A 74 0.70 8.76 -5.75
N GLY A 75 1.18 8.72 -4.51
CA GLY A 75 2.18 9.66 -4.05
C GLY A 75 2.85 9.17 -2.79
N THR A 76 3.88 9.90 -2.38
CA THR A 76 4.61 9.60 -1.15
C THR A 76 4.99 10.89 -0.45
N ALA A 77 5.04 10.83 0.87
CA ALA A 77 5.52 11.90 1.72
C ALA A 77 6.35 11.35 2.88
N SER A 78 7.23 12.20 3.40
CA SER A 78 7.86 11.95 4.69
C SER A 78 6.83 12.02 5.81
N ALA A 79 6.99 11.17 6.81
CA ALA A 79 6.11 11.14 7.96
C ALA A 79 6.89 10.87 9.25
N THR A 80 6.32 11.32 10.36
CA THR A 80 6.77 10.94 11.69
C THR A 80 5.63 10.27 12.43
N LEU A 81 5.88 9.06 12.92
CA LEU A 81 5.01 8.33 13.82
C LEU A 81 5.55 8.46 15.24
N VAL A 82 4.77 9.05 16.15
CA VAL A 82 4.95 8.89 17.58
C VAL A 82 4.04 7.76 18.04
N TRP A 83 4.63 6.68 18.58
CA TRP A 83 3.88 5.52 19.00
C TRP A 83 4.48 4.87 20.25
N ASN A 84 3.67 4.74 21.31
CA ASN A 84 4.08 4.20 22.62
C ASN A 84 5.36 4.88 23.15
N GLY A 85 5.43 6.22 23.03
CA GLY A 85 6.58 7.02 23.47
C GLY A 85 7.82 6.97 22.57
N ARG A 86 7.80 6.18 21.49
CA ARG A 86 8.86 6.15 20.47
C ARG A 86 8.55 7.13 19.36
N ARG A 87 9.58 7.77 18.81
CA ARG A 87 9.49 8.59 17.60
C ARG A 87 10.16 7.83 16.45
N LEU A 88 9.40 7.59 15.39
CA LEU A 88 9.82 6.86 14.21
C LEU A 88 9.69 7.79 13.00
N GLU A 89 10.78 7.97 12.27
CA GLU A 89 10.79 8.68 11.00
C GLU A 89 10.62 7.65 9.88
N GLY A 90 9.80 7.99 8.88
CA GLY A 90 9.48 7.07 7.81
C GLY A 90 8.76 7.75 6.67
N ARG A 91 8.09 6.94 5.86
CA ARG A 91 7.44 7.36 4.62
C ARG A 91 6.01 6.83 4.59
N VAL A 92 5.11 7.61 4.00
CA VAL A 92 3.73 7.21 3.74
C VAL A 92 3.52 7.18 2.24
N ILE A 93 3.07 6.04 1.74
CA ILE A 93 2.58 5.89 0.37
C ILE A 93 1.08 6.08 0.40
N ARG A 94 0.57 6.96 -0.46
CA ARG A 94 -0.86 7.25 -0.60
C ARG A 94 -1.35 6.70 -1.93
N GLU A 95 -2.43 5.94 -1.86
CA GLU A 95 -3.26 5.61 -3.01
C GLU A 95 -4.57 6.36 -2.92
N TYR A 96 -4.92 7.08 -3.98
CA TYR A 96 -6.22 7.73 -4.13
C TYR A 96 -6.93 7.14 -5.33
N LEU A 97 -8.13 6.63 -5.12
CA LEU A 97 -8.99 6.08 -6.15
C LEU A 97 -10.35 6.76 -6.13
N PHE A 98 -10.72 7.39 -7.24
CA PHE A 98 -12.03 7.98 -7.46
C PHE A 98 -12.71 7.31 -8.65
N LEU A 99 -13.78 6.57 -8.37
CA LEU A 99 -14.59 5.87 -9.37
C LEU A 99 -16.04 6.35 -9.28
N PRO A 100 -16.40 7.46 -9.95
CA PRO A 100 -17.73 8.08 -9.79
C PRO A 100 -18.87 7.21 -10.33
N ALA A 101 -18.58 6.28 -11.25
CA ALA A 101 -19.55 5.31 -11.75
C ALA A 101 -19.63 4.03 -10.91
N PHE A 102 -18.88 3.93 -9.80
CA PHE A 102 -18.87 2.78 -8.92
C PHE A 102 -19.90 2.92 -7.81
N ASN A 103 -21.05 2.28 -7.99
CA ASN A 103 -22.06 2.16 -6.94
C ASN A 103 -21.81 0.89 -6.11
N ARG A 104 -21.44 1.09 -4.83
CA ARG A 104 -21.23 0.01 -3.85
C ARG A 104 -22.45 -0.89 -3.64
N LEU A 105 -23.66 -0.42 -3.95
CA LEU A 105 -24.91 -1.21 -3.84
C LEU A 105 -25.14 -2.14 -5.03
N THR A 106 -24.49 -1.90 -6.17
CA THR A 106 -24.68 -2.72 -7.39
C THR A 106 -23.41 -3.45 -7.83
N ARG A 107 -22.25 -3.14 -7.25
CA ARG A 107 -20.97 -3.79 -7.56
C ARG A 107 -20.26 -4.22 -6.28
N LYS A 108 -19.86 -5.50 -6.20
CA LYS A 108 -19.07 -6.04 -5.08
C LYS A 108 -17.61 -5.59 -5.22
N TYR A 109 -16.97 -5.28 -4.08
CA TYR A 109 -15.55 -4.91 -3.99
C TYR A 109 -14.62 -5.93 -4.69
N ALA A 110 -15.02 -7.21 -4.70
CA ALA A 110 -14.30 -8.30 -5.36
C ALA A 110 -14.11 -8.12 -6.88
N GLY A 111 -14.90 -7.25 -7.54
CA GLY A 111 -14.68 -6.92 -8.95
C GLY A 111 -13.75 -5.72 -9.19
N VAL A 112 -13.28 -5.08 -8.12
CA VAL A 112 -12.36 -3.93 -8.19
C VAL A 112 -10.94 -4.39 -7.97
N PHE A 113 -10.71 -5.17 -6.92
CA PHE A 113 -9.42 -5.76 -6.55
C PHE A 113 -9.57 -7.27 -6.67
N ASP A 114 -9.16 -7.82 -7.81
CA ASP A 114 -9.08 -9.27 -8.03
C ASP A 114 -7.60 -9.66 -8.06
N ASN A 115 -7.23 -10.62 -7.22
CA ASN A 115 -5.86 -11.09 -7.02
C ASN A 115 -4.83 -9.93 -6.91
N PHE A 116 -5.14 -8.93 -6.08
CA PHE A 116 -4.31 -7.74 -5.88
C PHE A 116 -3.18 -8.01 -4.88
N HIS A 117 -1.95 -7.72 -5.28
CA HIS A 117 -0.76 -7.74 -4.43
C HIS A 117 -0.13 -6.35 -4.46
N GLY A 118 -0.15 -5.63 -3.35
CA GLY A 118 0.55 -4.36 -3.17
C GLY A 118 1.80 -4.56 -2.31
N VAL A 119 2.92 -3.96 -2.71
CA VAL A 119 4.14 -3.88 -1.90
C VAL A 119 4.46 -2.41 -1.67
N TYR A 120 4.56 -2.04 -0.39
CA TYR A 120 4.84 -0.70 0.09
C TYR A 120 6.13 -0.75 0.89
N ALA A 121 7.25 -0.35 0.32
CA ALA A 121 8.55 -0.60 0.92
C ALA A 121 9.51 0.58 0.82
N LEU A 122 10.54 0.51 1.66
CA LEU A 122 11.76 1.28 1.53
C LEU A 122 12.81 0.43 0.81
N ALA A 123 13.59 1.07 -0.05
CA ALA A 123 14.71 0.51 -0.77
C ALA A 123 16.00 1.28 -0.39
N GLY A 124 16.88 0.64 0.36
CA GLY A 124 18.07 1.29 0.94
C GLY A 124 17.71 2.35 1.98
N ASP A 125 18.59 3.34 2.13
CA ASP A 125 18.52 4.29 3.26
C ASP A 125 17.52 5.44 3.06
N ALA A 126 16.97 5.63 1.86
CA ALA A 126 16.10 6.80 1.59
C ALA A 126 15.10 6.64 0.42
N GLY A 127 15.07 5.49 -0.27
CA GLY A 127 14.22 5.32 -1.45
C GLY A 127 12.87 4.71 -1.12
N ASP A 128 11.78 5.27 -1.65
CA ASP A 128 10.48 4.59 -1.61
C ASP A 128 10.39 3.62 -2.78
N PHE A 129 9.81 2.45 -2.54
CA PHE A 129 9.51 1.49 -3.58
C PHE A 129 8.09 0.99 -3.40
N TYR A 130 7.28 1.19 -4.42
CA TYR A 130 5.91 0.74 -4.45
C TYR A 130 5.62 0.04 -5.76
N PHE A 131 4.93 -1.10 -5.68
CA PHE A 131 4.22 -1.64 -6.83
C PHE A 131 2.95 -2.34 -6.39
N HIS A 132 2.01 -2.45 -7.32
CA HIS A 132 0.95 -3.43 -7.22
C HIS A 132 0.75 -4.19 -8.54
N ASP A 133 0.33 -5.45 -8.42
CA ASP A 133 -0.11 -6.30 -9.52
C ASP A 133 -1.54 -6.78 -9.21
N GLN A 134 -2.42 -6.77 -10.21
CA GLN A 134 -3.81 -7.19 -10.04
C GLN A 134 -4.44 -7.66 -11.35
N GLN A 135 -5.54 -8.41 -11.24
CA GLN A 135 -6.28 -8.99 -12.37
C GLN A 135 -7.64 -8.33 -12.62
N GLY A 136 -8.06 -7.38 -11.77
CA GLY A 136 -9.37 -6.75 -11.86
C GLY A 136 -9.51 -5.78 -13.04
N ASP A 137 -10.41 -6.06 -13.97
CA ASP A 137 -10.66 -5.25 -15.18
C ASP A 137 -10.95 -3.77 -14.88
N LEU A 138 -11.72 -3.49 -13.83
CA LEU A 138 -12.17 -2.12 -13.55
C LEU A 138 -11.01 -1.17 -13.22
N LEU A 139 -10.08 -1.65 -12.40
CA LEU A 139 -8.87 -0.91 -12.09
C LEU A 139 -7.85 -1.03 -13.22
N GLY A 140 -7.75 -2.19 -13.87
CA GLY A 140 -6.90 -2.42 -15.04
C GLY A 140 -7.12 -1.40 -16.15
N GLU A 141 -8.37 -0.97 -16.36
CA GLU A 141 -8.70 0.08 -17.31
C GLU A 141 -8.15 1.48 -16.96
N LEU A 142 -7.90 1.76 -15.68
CA LEU A 142 -7.48 3.08 -15.17
C LEU A 142 -5.98 3.15 -14.87
N THR A 143 -5.42 2.07 -14.32
CA THR A 143 -4.04 1.99 -13.83
C THR A 143 -3.17 1.04 -14.63
N GLY A 144 -3.77 0.26 -15.55
CA GLY A 144 -3.16 -1.00 -15.99
C GLY A 144 -3.26 -2.06 -14.89
N ASN A 145 -2.81 -3.27 -15.22
CA ASN A 145 -2.74 -4.38 -14.26
C ASN A 145 -1.50 -4.31 -13.36
N ARG A 146 -0.55 -3.45 -13.72
CA ARG A 146 0.70 -3.21 -13.00
C ARG A 146 0.96 -1.72 -12.98
N LEU A 147 1.24 -1.23 -11.79
CA LEU A 147 1.64 0.15 -11.58
C LEU A 147 2.55 0.19 -10.37
N GLY A 148 3.42 1.19 -10.34
CA GLY A 148 4.29 1.42 -9.22
C GLY A 148 5.09 2.69 -9.40
N PHE A 149 5.90 2.97 -8.40
CA PHE A 149 6.97 3.95 -8.53
C PHE A 149 8.16 3.57 -7.66
N ILE A 150 9.29 4.18 -7.98
CA ILE A 150 10.43 4.28 -7.08
C ILE A 150 10.74 5.76 -6.85
N VAL A 151 11.11 6.12 -5.62
CA VAL A 151 11.72 7.41 -5.33
C VAL A 151 13.20 7.19 -5.12
N LYS A 152 14.01 7.94 -5.87
CA LYS A 152 15.47 7.96 -5.74
C LYS A 152 15.95 9.39 -5.82
N ASP A 153 16.83 9.76 -4.89
CA ASP A 153 17.39 11.12 -4.79
C ASP A 153 16.33 12.23 -4.81
N GLY A 154 15.18 11.97 -4.16
CA GLY A 154 14.05 12.89 -4.09
C GLY A 154 13.18 12.96 -5.34
N SER A 155 13.52 12.23 -6.42
CA SER A 155 12.73 12.17 -7.64
C SER A 155 11.88 10.91 -7.68
N LEU A 156 10.59 11.07 -7.98
CA LEU A 156 9.66 9.97 -8.20
C LEU A 156 9.69 9.56 -9.68
N SER A 157 9.93 8.27 -9.94
CA SER A 157 9.88 7.67 -11.27
C SER A 157 8.85 6.54 -11.32
N PRO A 158 7.95 6.50 -12.32
CA PRO A 158 7.03 5.38 -12.50
C PRO A 158 7.80 4.10 -12.84
N LEU A 159 7.22 2.95 -12.51
CA LEU A 159 7.73 1.66 -12.98
C LEU A 159 7.20 1.38 -14.39
N GLU A 160 8.10 1.33 -15.35
CA GLU A 160 7.84 1.00 -16.75
C GLU A 160 8.32 -0.43 -17.06
N ASP A 161 7.79 -1.02 -18.13
CA ASP A 161 8.16 -2.37 -18.61
C ASP A 161 8.25 -3.43 -17.50
N SER A 162 7.31 -3.36 -16.55
CA SER A 162 7.35 -4.19 -15.35
C SER A 162 6.93 -5.63 -15.62
N GLU A 163 7.82 -6.56 -15.30
CA GLU A 163 7.60 -7.99 -15.29
C GLU A 163 7.62 -8.48 -13.85
N ILE A 164 6.52 -9.06 -13.38
CA ILE A 164 6.35 -9.52 -12.00
C ILE A 164 5.91 -10.97 -12.03
N ALA A 165 6.64 -11.81 -11.31
CA ALA A 165 6.32 -13.22 -11.12
C ALA A 165 6.18 -13.54 -9.63
N VAL A 166 5.33 -14.52 -9.32
CA VAL A 166 5.17 -15.08 -7.97
C VAL A 166 5.83 -16.47 -7.95
N PRO A 167 7.16 -16.55 -7.68
CA PRO A 167 7.87 -17.83 -7.70
C PRO A 167 7.46 -18.78 -6.58
N ARG A 168 6.86 -18.25 -5.50
CA ARG A 168 6.44 -19.04 -4.35
C ARG A 168 5.09 -18.58 -3.84
N ALA A 169 4.21 -19.54 -3.61
CA ALA A 169 2.89 -19.33 -3.01
C ALA A 169 2.53 -20.51 -2.09
N THR A 170 1.59 -20.29 -1.17
CA THR A 170 1.06 -21.35 -0.28
C THR A 170 -0.44 -21.45 -0.38
N GLN A 171 -0.96 -22.67 -0.20
CA GLN A 171 -2.40 -22.92 -0.21
C GLN A 171 -3.06 -22.25 0.99
N ALA A 172 -4.11 -21.45 0.74
CA ALA A 172 -4.97 -20.96 1.79
C ALA A 172 -5.89 -22.09 2.31
N PHE A 173 -6.57 -21.87 3.43
CA PHE A 173 -7.63 -22.79 3.88
C PHE A 173 -8.79 -22.90 2.85
N GLY A 174 -8.94 -21.92 1.95
CA GLY A 174 -9.88 -21.92 0.83
C GLY A 174 -9.28 -22.41 -0.49
N PHE A 175 -9.91 -22.02 -1.61
CA PHE A 175 -9.58 -22.45 -2.97
C PHE A 175 -8.57 -21.54 -3.70
N TYR A 176 -7.79 -20.78 -2.96
CA TYR A 176 -6.84 -19.80 -3.51
C TYR A 176 -5.46 -19.94 -2.86
N ARG A 177 -4.46 -19.27 -3.44
CA ARG A 177 -3.07 -19.33 -2.97
C ARG A 177 -2.61 -17.95 -2.55
N TRP A 178 -1.94 -17.88 -1.41
CA TRP A 178 -1.25 -16.68 -0.95
C TRP A 178 0.12 -16.59 -1.62
N PRO A 179 0.47 -15.49 -2.31
CA PRO A 179 1.85 -15.25 -2.70
C PRO A 179 2.73 -15.15 -1.44
N LEU A 180 3.93 -15.72 -1.52
CA LEU A 180 4.94 -15.68 -0.46
C LEU A 180 6.27 -15.08 -0.91
N ALA A 181 6.41 -14.81 -2.20
CA ALA A 181 7.57 -14.16 -2.77
C ALA A 181 7.20 -13.55 -4.12
N TRP A 182 7.94 -12.52 -4.51
CA TRP A 182 7.87 -11.90 -5.83
C TRP A 182 9.28 -11.77 -6.39
N ALA A 183 9.40 -11.93 -7.71
CA ALA A 183 10.64 -11.65 -8.42
C ALA A 183 10.30 -11.03 -9.77
N GLY A 184 11.19 -10.17 -10.27
CA GLY A 184 10.88 -9.46 -11.49
C GLY A 184 11.88 -8.40 -11.90
N THR A 185 11.53 -7.67 -12.95
CA THR A 185 12.30 -6.52 -13.43
C THR A 185 11.38 -5.36 -13.79
N PHE A 186 11.92 -4.15 -13.78
CA PHE A 186 11.25 -2.96 -14.28
C PHE A 186 12.29 -1.93 -14.71
N THR A 187 11.84 -0.91 -15.44
CA THR A 187 12.62 0.28 -15.78
C THR A 187 12.06 1.46 -15.00
N ALA A 188 12.91 2.34 -14.48
CA ALA A 188 12.50 3.60 -13.86
C ALA A 188 13.52 4.69 -14.19
N GLY A 189 13.08 5.72 -14.93
CA GLY A 189 14.00 6.65 -15.57
C GLY A 189 14.91 5.91 -16.56
N ASP A 190 16.21 6.17 -16.49
CA ASP A 190 17.21 5.53 -17.37
C ASP A 190 17.78 4.22 -16.81
N GLN A 191 17.27 3.73 -15.68
CA GLN A 191 17.81 2.58 -14.96
C GLN A 191 16.89 1.37 -15.02
N ARG A 192 17.49 0.19 -15.25
CA ARG A 192 16.82 -1.09 -15.09
C ARG A 192 17.05 -1.64 -13.69
N TYR A 193 15.99 -2.17 -13.10
CA TYR A 193 16.00 -2.79 -11.80
C TYR A 193 15.58 -4.25 -11.90
N GLN A 194 16.17 -5.07 -11.04
CA GLN A 194 15.71 -6.42 -10.74
C GLN A 194 15.35 -6.49 -9.26
N PHE A 195 14.27 -7.18 -8.91
CA PHE A 195 13.89 -7.36 -7.52
C PHE A 195 13.65 -8.83 -7.18
N GLU A 196 13.94 -9.16 -5.92
CA GLU A 196 13.60 -10.43 -5.28
C GLU A 196 13.11 -10.12 -3.87
N LEU A 197 11.87 -10.52 -3.59
CA LEU A 197 11.14 -10.16 -2.38
C LEU A 197 10.52 -11.40 -1.77
N ALA A 198 10.49 -11.46 -0.45
CA ALA A 198 9.83 -12.49 0.33
C ALA A 198 8.80 -11.87 1.26
N LEU A 199 7.67 -12.57 1.42
CA LEU A 199 6.69 -12.24 2.45
C LEU A 199 7.01 -13.05 3.72
N GLU A 200 7.12 -12.32 4.81
CA GLU A 200 7.36 -12.82 6.15
C GLU A 200 6.25 -12.34 7.10
N GLN A 201 6.13 -13.01 8.24
CA GLN A 201 5.21 -12.60 9.33
C GLN A 201 3.77 -12.32 8.84
N LYS A 202 3.28 -13.13 7.89
CA LYS A 202 1.96 -12.96 7.28
C LYS A 202 0.86 -13.04 8.34
N HIS A 203 0.04 -11.99 8.39
CA HIS A 203 -1.11 -11.85 9.25
C HIS A 203 -2.40 -11.86 8.41
N ASN A 204 -3.22 -12.90 8.60
CA ASN A 204 -4.52 -12.97 7.94
C ASN A 204 -5.51 -12.09 8.71
N ILE A 205 -6.09 -11.11 8.00
CA ILE A 205 -7.10 -10.20 8.56
C ILE A 205 -8.49 -10.77 8.32
N ALA A 206 -8.74 -11.27 7.10
CA ALA A 206 -9.97 -11.97 6.75
C ALA A 206 -9.68 -13.16 5.83
N ASN A 207 -10.43 -14.24 5.95
CA ASN A 207 -10.26 -15.43 5.14
C ASN A 207 -11.62 -16.07 4.85
N TRP A 208 -11.95 -16.19 3.57
CA TRP A 208 -13.16 -16.80 3.05
C TRP A 208 -12.82 -18.01 2.16
N ALA A 209 -13.83 -18.78 1.75
CA ALA A 209 -13.59 -19.97 0.94
C ALA A 209 -12.94 -19.65 -0.43
N LEU A 210 -13.23 -18.49 -1.02
CA LEU A 210 -12.81 -18.13 -2.37
C LEU A 210 -11.87 -16.92 -2.41
N GLY A 211 -11.44 -16.40 -1.26
CA GLY A 211 -10.64 -15.19 -1.20
C GLY A 211 -10.28 -14.82 0.23
N GLY A 212 -9.51 -13.75 0.40
CA GLY A 212 -9.08 -13.28 1.71
C GLY A 212 -8.39 -11.93 1.66
N PHE A 213 -8.16 -11.38 2.85
CA PHE A 213 -7.33 -10.22 3.06
C PHE A 213 -6.21 -10.54 4.06
N ALA A 214 -4.98 -10.28 3.65
CA ALA A 214 -3.82 -10.47 4.51
C ALA A 214 -2.82 -9.33 4.33
N MET A 215 -2.05 -9.08 5.39
CA MET A 215 -0.86 -8.25 5.32
C MET A 215 0.36 -9.04 5.77
N GLY A 216 1.56 -8.60 5.41
CA GLY A 216 2.79 -9.20 5.91
C GLY A 216 3.96 -8.23 5.80
N VAL A 217 5.08 -8.60 6.40
CA VAL A 217 6.34 -7.88 6.22
C VAL A 217 6.97 -8.36 4.92
N VAL A 218 7.40 -7.43 4.08
CA VAL A 218 8.15 -7.74 2.87
C VAL A 218 9.62 -7.41 3.10
N THR A 219 10.48 -8.39 2.84
CA THR A 219 11.94 -8.24 2.90
C THR A 219 12.53 -8.66 1.56
N GLY A 220 13.72 -8.16 1.23
CA GLY A 220 14.43 -8.61 0.03
C GLY A 220 15.41 -7.59 -0.48
N GLN A 221 15.51 -7.50 -1.81
CA GLN A 221 16.49 -6.66 -2.45
C GLN A 221 16.06 -6.14 -3.82
N LEU A 222 16.57 -4.97 -4.16
CA LEU A 222 16.52 -4.35 -5.48
C LEU A 222 17.96 -4.22 -5.99
N THR A 223 18.22 -4.67 -7.22
CA THR A 223 19.53 -4.59 -7.86
C THR A 223 19.45 -3.68 -9.07
N THR A 224 20.36 -2.72 -9.17
CA THR A 224 20.50 -1.81 -10.33
C THR A 224 21.96 -1.38 -10.47
N ASP A 225 22.48 -1.29 -11.70
CA ASP A 225 23.84 -0.81 -12.00
C ASP A 225 24.96 -1.38 -11.09
N GLY A 226 24.87 -2.68 -10.75
CA GLY A 226 25.82 -3.37 -9.88
C GLY A 226 25.70 -3.06 -8.39
N ALA A 227 24.76 -2.21 -7.98
CA ALA A 227 24.40 -1.95 -6.60
C ALA A 227 23.21 -2.82 -6.17
N THR A 228 23.21 -3.26 -4.92
CA THR A 228 22.10 -3.98 -4.27
C THR A 228 21.57 -3.13 -3.12
N LEU A 229 20.29 -2.81 -3.16
CA LEU A 229 19.57 -2.05 -2.15
C LEU A 229 18.70 -3.03 -1.34
N PRO A 230 18.83 -3.08 -0.01
CA PRO A 230 17.93 -3.87 0.82
C PRO A 230 16.51 -3.30 0.73
N VAL A 231 15.52 -4.18 0.72
CA VAL A 231 14.10 -3.79 0.71
C VAL A 231 13.44 -4.24 2.01
N TYR A 232 12.69 -3.33 2.63
CA TYR A 232 11.87 -3.62 3.80
C TYR A 232 10.55 -2.85 3.72
N GLY A 233 9.43 -3.52 3.98
CA GLY A 233 8.13 -2.89 3.87
C GLY A 233 6.97 -3.78 4.26
N LEU A 234 5.80 -3.43 3.73
CA LEU A 234 4.55 -4.15 3.93
C LEU A 234 4.03 -4.70 2.61
N GLY A 235 3.54 -5.92 2.66
CA GLY A 235 2.77 -6.55 1.60
C GLY A 235 1.29 -6.53 1.95
N GLU A 236 0.45 -6.11 1.01
CA GLU A 236 -1.01 -6.14 1.09
C GLU A 236 -1.56 -7.12 0.06
N LEU A 237 -2.36 -8.09 0.51
CA LEU A 237 -2.87 -9.16 -0.32
C LEU A 237 -4.39 -9.20 -0.25
N ILE A 238 -5.04 -9.00 -1.40
CA ILE A 238 -6.49 -9.14 -1.56
C ILE A 238 -6.73 -10.17 -2.67
N ILE A 239 -7.28 -11.32 -2.28
CA ILE A 239 -7.65 -12.41 -3.21
C ILE A 239 -9.15 -12.61 -3.18
#